data_AF-A0A4Z0AU86-F1
#
_entry.id   AF-A0A4Z0AU86-F1
#
_cell.length_a   1.000
_cell.length_b   1.000
_cell.length_c   1.000
_cell.angle_alpha   90.00
_cell.angle_beta   90.00
_cell.angle_gamma   90.00
#
_symmetry.space_group_name_H-M   'P 1'
#
loop_
_entity.id
_entity.type
_entity.pdbx_description
1 polymer ?
#
loop_
_entity_poly.entity_id
_entity_poly.type
_entity_poly.pdbx_seq_one_letter_code
_entity_poly.pdbx_strand_id
1 'polypeptide(L)'
;MTEKPHPLHSTHSVEQTIVEHIIANPEFAHALSLEAEALKSDEPEVAARLNHWLEKAQFHPDRKTTFTKFDAADYLCTQEDIDAYLEACLEEDSGDGSLIKRAQDDIARATRRLNTKQ
;
A
#
# COMPACT_ATOMS: atom_id res chain seq x y z
N MET A 1 -53.87 10.04 21.04
CA MET A 1 -52.58 9.59 21.58
C MET A 1 -51.86 8.87 20.47
N THR A 2 -50.96 9.56 19.77
CA THR A 2 -50.16 9.00 18.68
C THR A 2 -48.73 9.43 18.91
N GLU A 3 -48.02 8.60 19.69
CA GLU A 3 -46.58 8.68 19.87
C GLU A 3 -45.94 8.32 18.52
N LYS A 4 -45.35 9.31 17.86
CA LYS A 4 -44.59 9.11 16.63
C LYS A 4 -43.20 8.63 17.04
N PRO A 5 -42.66 7.54 16.48
CA PRO A 5 -41.36 7.02 16.89
C PRO A 5 -40.27 8.04 16.52
N HIS A 6 -39.58 8.54 17.54
CA HIS A 6 -38.38 9.38 17.36
C HIS A 6 -37.30 8.53 16.70
N PRO A 7 -36.72 8.96 15.55
CA PRO A 7 -35.58 8.27 14.98
C PRO A 7 -34.38 8.47 15.91
N LEU A 8 -33.84 7.37 16.41
CA LEU A 8 -32.52 7.33 17.04
C LEU A 8 -31.51 7.81 16.00
N HIS A 9 -31.11 9.08 16.08
CA HIS A 9 -29.87 9.51 15.44
C HIS A 9 -28.75 8.71 16.10
N SER A 10 -28.25 7.68 15.43
CA SER A 10 -27.02 6.99 15.82
C SER A 10 -25.91 8.03 15.88
N THR A 11 -25.63 8.48 17.10
CA THR A 11 -24.54 9.40 17.39
C THR A 11 -23.24 8.71 17.03
N HIS A 12 -22.54 9.26 16.05
CA HIS A 12 -21.16 8.87 15.79
C HIS A 12 -20.37 9.15 17.06
N SER A 13 -19.83 8.09 17.67
CA SER A 13 -19.07 8.22 18.91
C SER A 13 -17.79 9.00 18.63
N VAL A 14 -17.33 9.83 19.57
CA VAL A 14 -16.05 10.58 19.47
C VAL A 14 -14.90 9.63 19.09
N GLU A 15 -14.92 8.40 19.61
CA GLU A 15 -13.95 7.38 19.25
C GLU A 15 -13.98 7.03 17.75
N GLN A 16 -15.16 6.94 17.13
CA GLN A 16 -15.29 6.69 15.70
C GLN A 16 -14.75 7.86 14.88
N THR A 17 -14.98 9.11 15.32
CA THR A 17 -14.41 10.29 14.67
C THR A 17 -12.88 10.27 14.72
N ILE A 18 -12.31 9.89 15.87
CA ILE A 18 -10.86 9.79 16.03
C ILE A 18 -10.29 8.68 15.14
N VAL A 19 -10.91 7.49 15.13
CA VAL A 19 -10.48 6.37 14.28
C VAL A 19 -10.56 6.71 12.79
N GLU A 20 -11.64 7.34 12.34
CA GLU A 20 -11.78 7.81 10.95
C GLU A 20 -10.69 8.83 10.58
N HIS A 21 -10.36 9.74 11.49
CA HIS A 21 -9.30 10.71 11.27
C HIS A 21 -7.91 10.05 11.18
N ILE A 22 -7.63 9.06 12.02
CA ILE A 22 -6.40 8.26 11.98
C ILE A 22 -6.28 7.53 10.64
N ILE A 23 -7.38 6.93 10.13
CA ILE A 23 -7.40 6.25 8.83
C ILE A 23 -7.13 7.24 7.68
N ALA A 24 -7.73 8.44 7.75
CA ALA A 24 -7.59 9.46 6.70
C ALA A 24 -6.22 10.16 6.71
N ASN A 25 -5.47 10.12 7.82
CA ASN A 25 -4.21 10.84 7.98
C ASN A 25 -3.10 9.96 8.57
N PRO A 26 -2.24 9.36 7.71
CA PRO A 26 -1.11 8.54 8.14
C PRO A 26 -0.06 9.27 8.97
N GLU A 27 0.17 10.56 8.74
CA GLU A 27 1.13 11.35 9.51
C GLU A 27 0.64 11.55 10.95
N PHE A 28 -0.65 11.83 11.10
CA PHE A 28 -1.30 11.92 12.41
C PHE A 28 -1.25 10.58 13.16
N ALA A 29 -1.50 9.47 12.47
CA ALA A 29 -1.39 8.13 13.05
C ALA A 29 0.03 7.82 13.54
N HIS A 30 1.05 8.22 12.77
CA HIS A 30 2.45 8.06 13.17
C HIS A 30 2.81 8.91 14.38
N ALA A 31 2.38 10.19 14.41
CA ALA A 31 2.59 11.06 15.56
C ALA A 31 1.92 10.50 16.83
N LEU A 32 0.68 10.03 16.74
CA LEU A 32 -0.02 9.38 17.86
C LEU A 32 0.73 8.14 18.35
N SER A 33 1.35 7.37 17.45
CA SER A 33 2.15 6.20 17.83
C SER A 33 3.40 6.59 18.62
N LEU A 34 4.06 7.71 18.26
CA LEU A 34 5.22 8.20 19.01
C LEU A 34 4.83 8.73 20.39
N GLU A 35 3.72 9.45 20.48
CA GLU A 35 3.17 9.92 21.77
C GLU A 35 2.75 8.76 22.66
N ALA A 36 2.11 7.73 22.10
CA ALA A 36 1.75 6.53 22.84
C ALA A 36 2.98 5.79 23.39
N GLU A 37 4.12 5.83 22.68
CA GLU A 37 5.39 5.28 23.15
C GLU A 37 5.97 6.11 24.30
N ALA A 38 5.98 7.45 24.16
CA ALA A 38 6.51 8.36 25.16
C ALA A 38 5.74 8.28 26.50
N LEU A 39 4.41 8.13 26.43
CA LEU A 39 3.54 8.08 27.60
C LEU A 39 3.51 6.73 28.33
N LYS A 40 4.19 5.69 27.84
CA LYS A 40 4.15 4.34 28.47
C LYS A 40 4.57 4.33 29.93
N SER A 41 5.50 5.20 30.32
CA SER A 41 6.02 5.26 31.70
C SER A 41 5.19 6.15 32.60
N ASP A 42 4.79 7.33 32.11
CA ASP A 42 4.16 8.37 32.92
C ASP A 42 2.63 8.23 32.97
N GLU A 43 1.99 7.86 31.85
CA GLU A 43 0.53 7.73 31.72
C GLU A 43 0.13 6.47 30.94
N PRO A 44 0.28 5.28 31.53
CA PRO A 44 0.09 4.00 30.82
C PRO A 44 -1.35 3.79 30.34
N GLU A 45 -2.35 4.33 31.05
CA GLU A 45 -3.76 4.24 30.64
C GLU A 45 -4.04 5.05 29.38
N VAL A 46 -3.45 6.25 29.29
CA VAL A 46 -3.56 7.11 28.11
C VAL A 46 -2.85 6.45 26.92
N ALA A 47 -1.63 5.94 27.13
CA ALA A 47 -0.90 5.17 26.13
C ALA A 47 -1.70 3.95 25.63
N ALA A 48 -2.34 3.20 26.53
CA ALA A 48 -3.19 2.06 26.16
C ALA A 48 -4.39 2.49 25.30
N ARG A 49 -5.03 3.61 25.64
CA ARG A 49 -6.16 4.15 24.87
C ARG A 49 -5.74 4.64 23.47
N LEU A 50 -4.58 5.29 23.35
CA LEU A 50 -4.04 5.68 22.05
C LEU A 50 -3.73 4.46 21.18
N ASN A 51 -3.06 3.45 21.75
CA ASN A 51 -2.77 2.20 21.05
C ASN A 51 -4.05 1.46 20.63
N HIS A 52 -5.10 1.49 21.44
CA HIS A 52 -6.39 0.92 21.09
C HIS A 52 -7.02 1.59 19.86
N TRP A 53 -6.95 2.92 19.76
CA TRP A 53 -7.44 3.64 18.57
C TRP A 53 -6.61 3.35 17.33
N LEU A 54 -5.29 3.26 17.46
CA LEU A 54 -4.39 2.87 16.36
C LEU A 54 -4.67 1.45 15.87
N GLU A 55 -4.93 0.51 16.78
CA GLU A 55 -5.33 -0.87 16.44
C GLU A 55 -6.67 -0.90 15.69
N LYS A 56 -7.68 -0.17 16.18
CA LYS A 56 -8.98 -0.07 15.51
C LYS A 56 -8.90 0.57 14.13
N ALA A 57 -7.94 1.48 13.94
CA ALA A 57 -7.64 2.08 12.64
C ALA A 57 -6.80 1.15 11.73
N GLN A 58 -6.42 -0.05 12.18
CA GLN A 58 -5.49 -0.96 11.50
C GLN A 58 -4.15 -0.29 11.16
N PHE A 59 -3.75 0.70 11.96
CA PHE A 59 -2.47 1.38 11.80
C PHE A 59 -1.39 0.58 12.51
N HIS A 60 -0.43 0.08 11.72
CA HIS A 60 0.76 -0.57 12.24
C HIS A 60 1.97 0.30 11.88
N PRO A 61 2.69 0.87 12.87
CA PRO A 61 3.87 1.70 12.60
C PRO A 61 4.99 0.90 11.91
N ASP A 62 5.00 -0.43 12.08
CA ASP A 62 5.88 -1.37 11.36
C ASP A 62 5.19 -2.04 10.17
N ARG A 63 4.21 -1.38 9.52
CA ARG A 63 3.78 -1.80 8.18
C ARG A 63 4.93 -1.54 7.22
N LYS A 64 5.89 -2.47 7.20
CA LYS A 64 6.99 -2.50 6.25
C LYS A 64 6.36 -2.42 4.87
N THR A 65 6.73 -1.39 4.12
CA THR A 65 6.38 -1.28 2.71
C THR A 65 6.83 -2.56 2.04
N THR A 66 5.88 -3.41 1.67
CA THR A 66 6.19 -4.69 1.05
C THR A 66 6.58 -4.40 -0.40
N PHE A 67 7.87 -4.46 -0.70
CA PHE A 67 8.33 -4.46 -2.08
C PHE A 67 8.09 -5.85 -2.68
N THR A 68 7.39 -5.90 -3.80
CA THR A 68 7.36 -7.09 -4.63
C THR A 68 8.61 -7.14 -5.50
N LYS A 69 9.07 -8.34 -5.83
CA LYS A 69 10.20 -8.50 -6.75
C LYS A 69 9.77 -7.98 -8.13
N PHE A 70 10.50 -7.01 -8.66
CA PHE A 70 10.30 -6.53 -10.01
C PHE A 70 10.78 -7.57 -11.03
N ASP A 71 9.98 -7.81 -12.06
CA ASP A 71 10.33 -8.60 -13.25
C ASP A 71 9.76 -7.88 -14.48
N ALA A 72 10.62 -7.48 -15.42
CA ALA A 72 10.23 -6.74 -16.61
C ALA A 72 9.13 -7.47 -17.40
N ALA A 73 9.19 -8.80 -17.43
CA ALA A 73 8.22 -9.64 -18.13
C ALA A 73 6.77 -9.53 -17.60
N ASP A 74 6.55 -8.96 -16.40
CA ASP A 74 5.20 -8.70 -15.88
C ASP A 74 4.53 -7.48 -16.54
N TYR A 75 5.30 -6.64 -17.23
CA TYR A 75 4.83 -5.38 -17.82
C TYR A 75 4.83 -5.37 -19.36
N LEU A 76 5.36 -6.41 -20.00
CA LEU A 76 5.38 -6.56 -21.46
C LEU A 76 4.09 -7.23 -21.96
N CYS A 77 2.97 -6.52 -21.88
CA CYS A 77 1.64 -7.07 -22.11
C CYS A 77 1.16 -6.91 -23.55
N THR A 78 1.69 -5.93 -24.27
CA THR A 78 1.34 -5.59 -25.65
C THR A 78 2.58 -5.61 -26.55
N GLN A 79 2.36 -5.56 -27.86
CA GLN A 79 3.48 -5.43 -28.80
C GLN A 79 4.18 -4.08 -28.62
N GLU A 80 3.42 -3.02 -28.34
CA GLU A 80 3.94 -1.69 -28.06
C GLU A 80 4.84 -1.66 -26.82
N ASP A 81 4.47 -2.38 -25.74
CA ASP A 81 5.33 -2.51 -24.55
C ASP A 81 6.65 -3.21 -24.89
N ILE A 82 6.60 -4.25 -25.73
CA ILE A 82 7.78 -5.01 -26.17
C ILE A 82 8.69 -4.14 -27.04
N ASP A 83 8.13 -3.39 -27.97
CA ASP A 83 8.89 -2.54 -28.89
C ASP A 83 9.58 -1.40 -28.13
N ALA A 84 8.86 -0.72 -27.25
CA ALA A 84 9.42 0.35 -26.42
C ALA A 84 10.52 -0.16 -25.48
N TYR A 85 10.34 -1.35 -24.89
CA TYR A 85 11.34 -1.97 -24.04
C TYR A 85 12.60 -2.37 -24.81
N LEU A 86 12.44 -2.93 -26.02
CA LEU A 86 13.56 -3.32 -26.86
C LEU A 86 14.33 -2.10 -27.38
N GLU A 87 13.64 -1.03 -27.78
CA GLU A 87 14.27 0.24 -28.18
C GLU A 87 15.12 0.81 -27.04
N ALA A 88 14.57 0.89 -25.83
CA ALA A 88 15.32 1.32 -24.65
C ALA A 88 16.55 0.43 -24.37
N CYS A 89 16.41 -0.89 -24.51
CA CYS A 89 17.54 -1.81 -24.35
C CYS A 89 18.60 -1.65 -25.45
N LEU A 90 18.23 -1.29 -26.67
CA LEU A 90 19.16 -1.03 -27.77
C LEU A 90 19.94 0.28 -27.55
N GLU A 91 19.28 1.31 -27.03
CA GLU A 91 19.91 2.60 -26.72
C GLU A 91 20.86 2.53 -25.53
N GLU A 92 20.52 1.74 -24.50
CA GLU A 92 21.30 1.61 -23.26
C GLU A 92 22.34 0.47 -23.28
N ASP A 93 22.34 -0.40 -24.29
CA ASP A 93 23.30 -1.51 -24.36
C ASP A 93 24.73 -0.98 -24.45
N SER A 94 25.64 -1.63 -23.74
CA SER A 94 27.05 -1.23 -23.72
C SER A 94 27.80 -1.51 -25.04
N GLY A 95 27.12 -2.13 -26.01
CA GLY A 95 27.68 -2.62 -27.27
C GLY A 95 28.17 -4.06 -27.20
N ASP A 96 28.08 -4.71 -26.04
CA ASP A 96 28.41 -6.13 -25.83
C ASP A 96 27.20 -7.06 -26.08
N GLY A 97 26.01 -6.49 -26.32
CA GLY A 97 24.77 -7.21 -26.57
C GLY A 97 24.17 -7.87 -25.33
N SER A 98 24.71 -7.61 -24.14
CA SER A 98 24.25 -8.25 -22.91
C SER A 98 22.84 -7.81 -22.51
N LEU A 99 22.52 -6.53 -22.69
CA LEU A 99 21.21 -5.98 -22.36
C LEU A 99 20.15 -6.44 -23.36
N ILE A 100 20.50 -6.47 -24.65
CA ILE A 100 19.63 -6.96 -25.72
C ILE A 100 19.29 -8.45 -25.50
N LYS A 101 20.29 -9.27 -25.15
CA LYS A 101 20.05 -10.68 -24.84
C LYS A 101 19.13 -10.86 -23.63
N ARG A 102 19.32 -10.05 -22.58
CA ARG A 102 18.43 -10.06 -21.42
C ARG A 102 17.00 -9.68 -21.79
N ALA A 103 16.84 -8.65 -22.63
CA ALA A 103 15.54 -8.22 -23.11
C ALA A 103 14.80 -9.33 -23.85
N GLN A 104 15.50 -10.07 -24.72
CA GLN A 104 14.93 -11.21 -25.45
C GLN A 104 14.45 -12.31 -24.50
N ASP A 105 15.22 -12.63 -23.45
CA ASP A 105 14.81 -13.60 -22.43
C ASP A 105 13.58 -13.13 -21.64
N ASP A 106 13.48 -11.83 -21.35
CA ASP A 106 12.36 -11.21 -20.65
C ASP A 106 11.08 -11.23 -21.53
N ILE A 107 11.20 -10.88 -22.82
CA ILE A 107 10.11 -10.97 -23.81
C ILE A 107 9.62 -12.41 -23.94
N ALA A 108 10.52 -13.39 -24.07
CA ALA A 108 10.14 -14.80 -24.16
C ALA A 108 9.33 -15.28 -22.94
N ARG A 109 9.69 -14.81 -21.73
CA ARG A 109 8.91 -15.09 -20.52
C ARG A 109 7.55 -14.39 -20.54
N ALA A 110 7.49 -13.14 -20.98
CA ALA A 110 6.23 -12.39 -21.10
C ALA A 110 5.26 -13.06 -22.07
N THR A 111 5.72 -13.41 -23.26
CA THR A 111 4.91 -14.12 -24.27
C THR A 111 4.40 -15.45 -23.74
N ARG A 112 5.24 -16.22 -23.02
CA ARG A 112 4.78 -17.46 -22.36
C ARG A 112 3.67 -17.19 -21.36
N ARG A 113 3.78 -16.15 -20.53
CA ARG A 113 2.75 -15.78 -19.54
C ARG A 113 1.43 -15.42 -20.20
N LEU A 114 1.46 -14.63 -21.27
CA LEU A 114 0.27 -14.25 -22.05
C LEU A 114 -0.42 -15.48 -22.63
N ASN A 115 0.35 -16.41 -23.21
CA ASN A 115 -0.19 -17.63 -23.80
C ASN A 115 -0.77 -18.60 -22.76
N THR A 116 -0.26 -18.60 -21.51
CA THR A 116 -0.78 -19.45 -20.42
C THR A 116 -2.00 -18.87 -19.69
N LYS A 117 -2.35 -17.61 -19.94
CA LYS A 117 -3.53 -16.93 -19.34
C LYS A 117 -4.78 -17.00 -20.22
N GLN A 118 -4.68 -17.60 -21.42
CA GLN A 118 -5.80 -17.84 -22.35
C GLN A 118 -6.32 -19.26 -22.22
#